data_AF-A0A938QI16-F1
#
_entry.id   AF-A0A938QI16-F1
#
_cell.length_a   1.000
_cell.length_b   1.000
_cell.length_c   1.000
_cell.angle_alpha   90.00
_cell.angle_beta   90.00
_cell.angle_gamma   90.00
#
_symmetry.space_group_name_H-M   'P 1'
#
loop_
_entity.id
_entity.type
_entity.pdbx_description
1 polymer ?
#
loop_
_entity_poly.entity_id
_entity_poly.type
_entity_poly.pdbx_seq_one_letter_code
_entity_poly.pdbx_strand_id
1 'polypeptide(L)' 'MTDEMQVSRDIVIEADAESIERMRKEGHVRGFTVFCDEQARTGGDNSAPSPMGYFALSVAF' A
#
# COMPACT_ATOMS: atom_id res chain seq x y z
N MET A 1 -43.88 -6.07 11.25
CA MET A 1 -42.48 -6.50 11.13
C MET A 1 -41.72 -5.25 10.75
N THR A 2 -40.91 -4.72 11.65
CA THR A 2 -40.12 -3.51 11.37
C THR A 2 -38.96 -3.95 10.49
N ASP A 3 -38.92 -3.43 9.27
CA ASP A 3 -37.82 -3.65 8.34
C ASP A 3 -36.57 -3.02 8.96
N GLU A 4 -35.64 -3.84 9.43
CA GLU A 4 -34.37 -3.35 9.96
C GLU A 4 -33.60 -2.71 8.80
N MET A 5 -33.45 -1.38 8.87
CA MET A 5 -32.71 -0.63 7.88
C MET A 5 -31.23 -1.02 7.96
N GLN A 6 -30.80 -1.95 7.11
CA GLN A 6 -29.41 -2.41 7.03
C GLN A 6 -28.53 -1.25 6.52
N VAL A 7 -27.71 -0.69 7.40
CA VAL A 7 -26.74 0.35 7.03
C VAL A 7 -25.52 -0.33 6.41
N SER A 8 -25.35 -0.22 5.09
CA SER A 8 -24.12 -0.59 4.39
C SER A 8 -23.24 0.64 4.15
N ARG A 9 -21.92 0.43 4.14
CA ARG A 9 -20.92 1.43 3.73
C ARG A 9 -19.90 0.75 2.84
N ASP A 10 -19.75 1.27 1.63
CA ASP A 10 -18.73 0.81 0.70
C ASP A 10 -17.50 1.70 0.81
N ILE A 11 -16.35 1.08 1.06
CA ILE A 11 -15.06 1.76 1.07
C ILE A 11 -14.29 1.30 -0.16
N VAL A 12 -14.16 2.20 -1.14
CA VAL A 12 -13.35 1.95 -2.33
C VAL A 12 -11.95 2.53 -2.11
N ILE A 13 -10.94 1.69 -2.31
CA ILE A 13 -9.53 2.05 -2.27
C ILE A 13 -8.94 1.64 -3.61
N GLU A 14 -8.46 2.63 -4.35
CA GLU A 14 -7.76 2.44 -5.61
C GLU A 14 -6.32 2.91 -5.42
N ALA A 15 -5.39 2.05 -5.84
CA ALA A 15 -3.97 2.36 -5.85
C ALA A 15 -3.36 1.69 -7.08
N ASP A 16 -2.55 2.46 -7.81
CA ASP A 16 -1.74 1.98 -8.91
C ASP A 16 -0.31 1.80 -8.42
N ALA A 17 0.38 0.77 -8.88
CA ALA A 17 1.79 0.59 -8.57
C ALA A 17 2.53 -0.03 -9.75
N GLU A 18 3.72 0.49 -10.01
CA GLU A 18 4.63 -0.07 -10.99
C GLU A 18 5.91 -0.56 -10.32
N SER A 19 6.42 -1.70 -10.81
CA SER A 19 7.77 -2.14 -10.46
C SER A 19 8.74 -1.50 -11.43
N ILE A 20 9.77 -0.89 -10.87
CA ILE A 20 10.86 -0.27 -11.63
C ILE A 20 12.06 -1.24 -11.58
N GLU A 21 13.27 -0.71 -11.56
CA GLU A 21 14.48 -1.51 -11.44
C GLU A 21 14.80 -1.83 -9.99
N ARG A 22 15.59 -2.90 -9.79
CA ARG A 22 16.20 -3.21 -8.49
C ARG A 22 15.20 -3.22 -7.34
N MET A 23 14.08 -3.93 -7.53
CA MET A 23 13.01 -4.10 -6.53
C MET A 23 12.29 -2.82 -6.07
N ARG A 24 12.68 -1.64 -6.55
CA ARG A 24 11.99 -0.39 -6.29
C ARG A 24 10.64 -0.36 -6.99
N LYS A 25 9.64 0.22 -6.33
CA LYS A 25 8.27 0.37 -6.80
C LYS A 25 7.81 1.78 -6.52
N GLU A 26 7.08 2.35 -7.47
CA GLU A 26 6.39 3.63 -7.32
C GLU A 26 4.88 3.36 -7.31
N GLY A 27 4.21 3.82 -6.27
CA GLY A 27 2.78 3.64 -6.07
C GLY A 27 2.06 4.97 -5.96
N HIS A 28 0.85 5.03 -6.49
CA HIS A 28 -0.03 6.19 -6.46
C HIS A 28 -1.34 5.84 -5.76
N VAL A 29 -1.65 6.55 -4.68
CA VAL A 29 -2.91 6.39 -3.94
C VAL A 29 -3.44 7.76 -3.53
N ARG A 30 -4.67 8.10 -3.95
CA ARG A 30 -5.35 9.37 -3.60
C ARG A 30 -4.48 10.63 -3.77
N GLY A 31 -3.67 10.68 -4.82
CA GLY A 31 -2.78 11.81 -5.13
C GLY A 31 -1.44 11.82 -4.39
N PHE A 32 -1.15 10.82 -3.57
CA PHE A 32 0.15 10.62 -2.95
C PHE A 32 1.00 9.64 -3.77
N THR A 33 2.28 9.99 -3.96
CA THR A 33 3.30 9.07 -4.47
C THR A 33 3.99 8.40 -3.28
N VAL A 34 4.02 7.07 -3.28
CA VAL A 34 4.68 6.25 -2.27
C VAL A 34 5.74 5.40 -2.96
N PHE A 35 6.97 5.49 -2.47
CA PHE A 35 8.04 4.60 -2.91
C PHE A 35 8.14 3.40 -1.99
N CYS A 36 8.42 2.24 -2.56
CA CYS A 36 8.64 1.01 -1.83
C CYS A 36 9.88 0.32 -2.39
N ASP A 37 10.73 -0.23 -1.52
CA ASP A 37 12.00 -0.82 -1.93
C ASP A 37 12.40 -1.95 -0.98
N GLU A 38 13.32 -2.79 -1.43
CA GLU A 38 13.86 -3.90 -0.66
C GLU A 38 15.27 -3.58 -0.14
N GLN A 39 15.75 -4.39 0.80
CA GLN A 39 17.14 -4.28 1.25
C GLN A 39 18.11 -4.80 0.17
N ALA A 40 19.37 -4.39 0.25
CA ALA A 40 20.44 -4.89 -0.64
C ALA A 40 20.52 -6.43 -0.69
N ARG A 41 20.30 -7.10 0.45
CA ARG A 41 20.31 -8.57 0.52
C ARG A 41 19.16 -9.25 -0.25
N THR A 42 18.09 -8.52 -0.52
CA THR A 42 16.90 -8.96 -1.28
C THR A 42 16.85 -8.34 -2.68
N GLY A 43 17.92 -7.66 -3.11
CA GLY A 43 18.08 -7.11 -4.46
C GLY A 43 17.59 -5.67 -4.63
N GLY A 44 17.26 -4.97 -3.53
CA GLY A 44 16.89 -3.56 -3.53
C GLY A 44 18.03 -2.61 -3.18
N ASP A 45 17.71 -1.32 -3.09
CA ASP A 45 18.70 -0.26 -2.79
C ASP A 45 18.54 0.31 -1.37
N ASN A 46 17.66 -0.27 -0.56
CA ASN A 46 17.34 0.17 0.80
C ASN A 46 16.96 1.66 0.88
N SER A 47 16.28 2.13 -0.15
CA SER A 47 15.96 3.55 -0.36
C SER A 47 14.58 3.97 0.12
N ALA A 48 13.71 3.00 0.37
CA ALA A 48 12.39 3.16 0.94
C ALA A 48 12.05 1.91 1.80
N PRO A 49 11.03 1.97 2.67
CA PRO A 49 10.55 0.79 3.38
C PRO A 49 10.09 -0.31 2.42
N SER A 50 10.21 -1.56 2.87
CA SER A 50 9.74 -2.73 2.12
C SER A 50 8.22 -2.85 2.13
N PRO A 51 7.62 -3.64 1.21
CA PRO A 51 6.18 -3.85 1.21
C PRO A 51 5.68 -4.36 2.56
N MET A 52 6.44 -5.27 3.17
CA MET A 52 6.13 -5.80 4.50
C MET A 52 6.27 -4.75 5.60
N GLY A 53 7.22 -3.81 5.47
CA GLY A 53 7.35 -2.67 6.37
C GLY A 53 6.14 -1.76 6.34
N TYR A 54 5.66 -1.41 5.14
CA TYR A 54 4.42 -0.64 4.97
C TYR A 54 3.19 -1.38 5.48
N PHE A 55 3.08 -2.69 5.19
CA PHE A 55 1.98 -3.50 5.70
C PHE A 55 1.94 -3.53 7.23
N ALA A 56 3.08 -3.73 7.90
CA ALA A 56 3.15 -3.69 9.36
C ALA A 56 2.72 -2.33 9.93
N LEU A 57 3.11 -1.23 9.30
CA LEU A 57 2.71 0.12 9.70
C LEU A 57 1.21 0.37 9.50
N SER A 58 0.59 -0.15 8.43
CA SER A 58 -0.86 -0.04 8.19
C SER A 58 -1.74 -0.79 9.19
N VAL A 59 -1.15 -1.66 10.01
CA VAL A 59 -1.84 -2.28 11.15
C VAL A 59 -1.71 -1.41 12.40
N ALA A 60 -0.62 -0.65 12.52
CA ALA A 60 -0.32 0.18 13.68
C ALA A 60 -1.08 1.51 13.70
N PHE A 61 -1.40 2.06 12.53
CA PHE A 61 -2.23 3.25 12.33
C PHE A 61 -3.15 3.06 11.12
#